data_AF-A0A9X1V519-F1
#
_entry.id   AF-A0A9X1V519-F1
#
_cell.length_a   1.000
_cell.length_b   1.000
_cell.length_c   1.000
_cell.angle_alpha   90.00
_cell.angle_beta   90.00
_cell.angle_gamma   90.00
#
_symmetry.space_group_name_H-M   'P 1'
#
loop_
_entity.id
_entity.type
_entity.pdbx_description
1 polymer ?
#
loop_
_entity_poly.entity_id
_entity_poly.type
_entity_poly.pdbx_seq_one_letter_code
_entity_poly.pdbx_strand_id
1 'polypeptide(L)'
;MITQTELDALRVKLLPSGAQRVIKVLDSHRDHVEIITIVMDKVPLLIIGRHGMIARLPVDGVLQKVSESKNIVTLLDLFFKQDQTLYLFVNIPHIQVPAHIKEMLAHIEAQYNDKNTLRAAIDDALDRKDRAAFMAYTAELQQILDAGSIHISP
;
A
#
# COMPACT_ATOMS: atom_id res chain seq x y z
N MET A 1 5.01 12.74 -13.52
CA MET A 1 5.57 12.35 -12.21
C MET A 1 4.56 11.51 -11.45
N ILE A 2 5.01 10.43 -10.83
CA ILE A 2 4.19 9.54 -10.00
C ILE A 2 4.01 10.13 -8.59
N THR A 3 2.80 10.08 -8.07
CA THR A 3 2.47 10.57 -6.72
C THR A 3 2.69 9.48 -5.66
N GLN A 4 2.87 9.90 -4.39
CA GLN A 4 2.95 8.98 -3.23
C GLN A 4 1.74 8.04 -3.17
N THR A 5 0.54 8.60 -3.38
CA THR A 5 -0.73 7.86 -3.33
C THR A 5 -0.80 6.76 -4.39
N GLU A 6 -0.26 7.01 -5.59
CA GLU A 6 -0.21 6.02 -6.66
C GLU A 6 0.80 4.89 -6.37
N LEU A 7 1.96 5.22 -5.79
CA LEU A 7 2.94 4.24 -5.33
C LEU A 7 2.40 3.37 -4.18
N ASP A 8 1.70 3.96 -3.22
CA ASP A 8 1.07 3.22 -2.12
C ASP A 8 -0.06 2.33 -2.63
N ALA A 9 -0.83 2.77 -3.63
CA ALA A 9 -1.81 1.93 -4.30
C ALA A 9 -1.19 0.68 -4.96
N LEU A 10 0.07 0.75 -5.42
CA LEU A 10 0.79 -0.43 -5.93
C LEU A 10 1.18 -1.41 -4.81
N ARG A 11 1.52 -0.91 -3.62
CA ARG A 11 1.87 -1.75 -2.46
C ARG A 11 0.69 -2.60 -1.97
N VAL A 12 -0.53 -2.12 -2.15
CA VAL A 12 -1.78 -2.82 -1.77
C VAL A 12 -2.18 -3.90 -2.79
N LYS A 13 -1.63 -3.89 -4.02
CA LYS A 13 -1.92 -4.90 -5.04
C LYS A 13 -1.09 -6.18 -4.80
N LEU A 14 -1.57 -7.34 -5.27
CA LEU A 14 -0.77 -8.57 -5.31
C LEU A 14 0.38 -8.40 -6.30
N LEU A 15 1.52 -7.96 -5.79
CA LEU A 15 2.72 -7.74 -6.57
C LEU A 15 3.44 -9.07 -6.86
N PRO A 16 4.13 -9.18 -8.00
CA PRO A 16 4.99 -10.32 -8.28
C PRO A 16 6.14 -10.42 -7.27
N SER A 17 6.71 -11.61 -7.11
CA SER A 17 7.80 -11.86 -6.16
C SER A 17 9.01 -10.95 -6.42
N GLY A 18 9.52 -10.32 -5.36
CA GLY A 18 10.65 -9.39 -5.43
C GLY A 18 10.32 -7.97 -5.88
N ALA A 19 9.06 -7.66 -6.22
CA ALA A 19 8.64 -6.31 -6.62
C ALA A 19 8.82 -5.24 -5.53
N GLN A 20 8.80 -5.61 -4.25
CA GLN A 20 9.05 -4.68 -3.14
C GLN A 20 10.39 -3.95 -3.27
N ARG A 21 11.44 -4.64 -3.75
CA ARG A 21 12.75 -4.02 -3.95
C ARG A 21 12.73 -3.02 -5.10
N VAL A 22 12.04 -3.36 -6.19
CA VAL A 22 11.85 -2.48 -7.35
C VAL A 22 11.05 -1.24 -6.95
N ILE A 23 9.94 -1.41 -6.22
CA ILE A 23 9.13 -0.29 -5.72
C ILE A 23 9.94 0.62 -4.82
N LYS A 24 10.79 0.08 -3.94
CA LYS A 24 11.66 0.89 -3.08
C LYS A 24 12.62 1.78 -3.88
N VAL A 25 13.13 1.30 -5.02
CA VAL A 25 13.96 2.13 -5.92
C VAL A 25 13.13 3.23 -6.58
N LEU A 26 11.95 2.89 -7.11
CA LEU A 26 11.03 3.88 -7.70
C LEU A 26 10.63 4.96 -6.69
N ASP A 27 10.47 4.58 -5.42
CA ASP A 27 10.12 5.45 -4.31
C ASP A 27 11.17 6.53 -4.03
N SER A 28 12.44 6.23 -4.28
CA SER A 28 13.55 7.16 -4.12
C SER A 28 13.73 8.11 -5.32
N HIS A 29 13.11 7.81 -6.46
CA HIS A 29 13.28 8.52 -7.74
C HIS A 29 11.96 8.97 -8.36
N ARG A 30 10.95 9.27 -7.55
CA ARG A 30 9.57 9.58 -8.00
C ARG A 30 9.51 10.69 -9.02
N ASP A 31 10.40 11.66 -8.89
CA ASP A 31 10.46 12.83 -9.77
C ASP A 31 10.82 12.47 -11.22
N HIS A 32 11.44 11.31 -11.42
CA HIS A 32 11.86 10.79 -12.73
C HIS A 32 10.99 9.62 -13.21
N VAL A 33 9.85 9.35 -12.56
CA VAL A 33 8.96 8.24 -12.91
C VAL A 33 7.60 8.75 -13.37
N GLU A 34 7.10 8.22 -14.48
CA GLU A 34 5.80 8.58 -15.04
C GLU A 34 4.95 7.34 -15.36
N ILE A 35 3.73 7.29 -14.82
CA ILE A 35 2.79 6.19 -15.12
C ILE A 35 2.18 6.41 -16.50
N ILE A 36 2.20 5.38 -17.34
CA ILE A 36 1.56 5.39 -18.66
C ILE A 36 0.55 4.27 -18.82
N THR A 37 -0.44 4.50 -19.67
CA THR A 37 -1.51 3.54 -20.02
C THR A 37 -1.30 2.83 -21.35
N ILE A 38 -0.32 3.27 -22.15
CA ILE A 38 -0.01 2.73 -23.48
C ILE A 38 1.46 2.31 -23.51
N VAL A 39 1.77 1.13 -24.03
CA VAL A 39 3.16 0.65 -24.15
C VAL A 39 3.83 1.28 -25.37
N MET A 40 4.91 2.04 -25.15
CA MET A 40 5.74 2.63 -26.22
C MET A 40 7.02 1.79 -26.41
N ASP A 41 7.49 1.61 -27.66
CA ASP A 41 8.58 0.66 -27.96
C ASP A 41 10.00 1.21 -27.87
N LYS A 42 10.18 2.53 -27.94
CA LYS A 42 11.51 3.17 -28.01
C LYS A 42 11.85 4.00 -26.77
N VAL A 43 11.19 3.72 -25.64
CA VAL A 43 11.38 4.48 -24.40
C VAL A 43 11.86 3.58 -23.26
N PRO A 44 12.57 4.14 -22.26
CA PRO A 44 12.84 3.45 -21.01
C PRO A 44 11.51 3.09 -20.32
N LEU A 45 11.21 1.79 -20.22
CA LEU A 45 9.92 1.31 -19.73
C LEU A 45 10.09 0.21 -18.70
N LEU A 46 9.42 0.36 -17.56
CA LEU A 46 9.18 -0.71 -16.60
C LEU A 46 7.71 -1.17 -16.70
N ILE A 47 7.50 -2.47 -16.90
CA ILE A 47 6.20 -3.12 -16.89
C ILE A 47 6.08 -3.94 -15.63
N ILE A 48 5.02 -3.73 -14.84
CA ILE A 48 4.67 -4.55 -13.68
C ILE A 48 3.32 -5.20 -13.95
N GLY A 49 3.29 -6.52 -14.02
CA GLY A 49 2.07 -7.30 -14.23
C GLY A 49 1.90 -8.47 -13.26
N ARG A 50 0.76 -9.15 -13.34
CA ARG A 50 0.43 -10.29 -12.46
C ARG A 50 1.49 -11.39 -12.46
N HIS A 51 2.07 -11.68 -13.63
CA HIS A 51 2.98 -12.82 -13.82
C HIS A 51 4.46 -12.44 -13.71
N GLY A 52 4.78 -11.17 -13.49
CA GLY A 52 6.17 -10.73 -13.41
C GLY A 52 6.38 -9.27 -13.77
N MET A 53 7.65 -8.90 -13.86
CA MET A 53 8.10 -7.56 -14.22
C MET A 53 9.00 -7.65 -15.44
N ILE A 54 9.02 -6.60 -16.26
CA ILE A 54 9.93 -6.47 -17.39
C ILE A 54 10.43 -5.04 -17.42
N ALA A 55 11.74 -4.83 -17.36
CA ALA A 55 12.37 -3.54 -17.61
C ALA A 55 13.00 -3.54 -19.00
N ARG A 56 12.77 -2.48 -19.78
CA ARG A 56 13.41 -2.14 -21.04
C ARG A 56 14.14 -0.82 -20.83
N LEU A 57 15.43 -0.84 -20.54
CA LEU A 57 16.21 0.38 -20.26
C LEU A 57 17.40 0.50 -21.23
N PRO A 58 17.78 1.71 -21.62
CA PRO A 58 18.99 1.92 -22.40
C PRO A 58 20.23 1.67 -21.55
N VAL A 59 21.13 0.82 -22.04
CA VAL A 59 22.47 0.59 -21.49
C VAL A 59 23.45 0.72 -22.64
N ASP A 60 24.42 1.64 -22.54
CA ASP A 60 25.41 1.92 -23.57
C ASP A 60 24.81 2.15 -24.98
N GLY A 61 23.64 2.81 -25.04
CA GLY A 61 22.93 3.11 -26.29
C GLY A 61 22.09 1.96 -26.87
N VAL A 62 22.04 0.80 -26.20
CA VAL A 62 21.22 -0.35 -26.60
C VAL A 62 20.10 -0.58 -25.57
N LEU A 63 18.87 -0.80 -26.04
CA LEU A 63 17.76 -1.17 -25.16
C LEU A 63 17.92 -2.60 -24.66
N GLN A 64 18.22 -2.75 -23.37
CA GLN A 64 18.32 -4.03 -22.70
C GLN A 64 16.98 -4.40 -22.05
N LYS A 65 16.52 -5.63 -22.29
CA LYS A 65 15.30 -6.19 -21.70
C LYS A 65 15.65 -7.20 -20.62
N VAL A 66 15.17 -6.98 -19.40
CA VAL A 66 15.36 -7.88 -18.24
C VAL A 66 14.05 -8.15 -17.52
N SER A 67 13.87 -9.37 -16.99
CA SER A 67 12.63 -9.79 -16.29
C SER A 67 12.84 -10.22 -14.84
N GLU A 68 14.08 -10.52 -14.46
CA GLU A 68 14.40 -10.91 -13.08
C GLU A 68 14.50 -9.68 -12.17
N SER A 69 13.84 -9.73 -11.02
CA SER A 69 13.76 -8.60 -10.07
C SER A 69 15.13 -8.09 -9.62
N LYS A 70 16.11 -8.97 -9.41
CA LYS A 70 17.49 -8.57 -9.05
C LYS A 70 18.15 -7.76 -10.18
N ASN A 71 18.03 -8.23 -11.41
CA ASN A 71 18.63 -7.58 -12.57
C ASN A 71 17.91 -6.26 -12.89
N ILE A 72 16.58 -6.21 -12.71
CA ILE A 72 15.78 -4.98 -12.83
C ILE A 72 16.27 -3.90 -11.86
N VAL A 73 16.48 -4.24 -10.58
CA VAL A 73 17.01 -3.29 -9.57
C VAL A 73 18.37 -2.75 -10.00
N THR A 74 19.31 -3.63 -10.35
CA THR A 74 20.65 -3.21 -10.81
C THR A 74 20.57 -2.28 -12.02
N LEU A 75 19.70 -2.60 -12.98
CA LEU A 75 19.52 -1.80 -14.19
C LEU A 75 18.92 -0.41 -13.89
N LEU A 76 17.94 -0.36 -12.97
CA LEU A 76 17.31 0.88 -12.53
C LEU A 76 18.30 1.79 -11.79
N ASP A 77 19.13 1.22 -10.89
CA ASP A 77 20.16 1.96 -10.16
C ASP A 77 21.19 2.61 -11.11
N LEU A 78 21.47 1.97 -12.25
CA LEU A 78 22.32 2.54 -13.30
C LEU A 78 21.58 3.59 -14.13
N PHE A 79 20.34 3.32 -14.50
CA PHE A 79 19.52 4.21 -15.32
C PHE A 79 19.26 5.56 -14.64
N PHE A 80 18.92 5.56 -13.34
CA PHE A 80 18.62 6.80 -12.61
C PHE A 80 19.85 7.72 -12.41
N LYS A 81 21.06 7.27 -12.77
CA LYS A 81 22.23 8.16 -12.84
C LYS A 81 22.19 9.10 -14.05
N GLN A 82 21.34 8.83 -15.04
CA GLN A 82 21.36 9.50 -16.36
C GLN A 82 20.35 10.65 -16.49
N ASP A 83 19.66 11.06 -15.40
CA ASP A 83 18.61 12.10 -15.40
C ASP A 83 17.57 11.94 -16.53
N GLN A 84 17.15 10.69 -16.78
CA GLN A 84 16.15 10.34 -17.79
C GLN A 84 14.84 9.92 -17.12
N THR A 85 13.72 10.17 -17.80
CA THR A 85 12.40 9.76 -17.34
C THR A 85 12.18 8.26 -17.60
N LEU A 86 11.83 7.52 -16.54
CA LEU A 86 11.35 6.16 -16.62
C LEU A 86 9.84 6.16 -16.77
N TYR A 87 9.35 5.50 -17.81
CA TYR A 87 7.92 5.23 -17.92
C TYR A 87 7.55 3.93 -17.20
N LEU A 88 6.43 3.93 -16.50
CA LEU A 88 5.92 2.81 -15.72
C LEU A 88 4.54 2.40 -16.24
N PHE A 89 4.44 1.16 -16.72
CA PHE A 89 3.17 0.55 -17.09
C PHE A 89 2.79 -0.52 -16.08
N VAL A 90 1.60 -0.39 -15.48
CA VAL A 90 1.11 -1.32 -14.46
C VAL A 90 -0.14 -2.02 -14.98
N ASN A 91 -0.05 -3.33 -15.15
CA ASN A 91 -1.18 -4.19 -15.50
C ASN A 91 -1.34 -5.30 -14.46
N ILE A 92 -1.74 -4.89 -13.27
CA ILE A 92 -2.07 -5.80 -12.17
C ILE A 92 -3.59 -5.74 -11.96
N PRO A 93 -4.30 -6.87 -12.07
CA PRO A 93 -5.74 -6.88 -11.85
C PRO A 93 -6.03 -6.38 -10.44
N HIS A 94 -7.02 -5.50 -10.32
CA HIS A 94 -7.56 -5.13 -9.03
C HIS A 94 -8.15 -6.38 -8.39
N ILE A 95 -7.67 -6.73 -7.19
CA ILE A 95 -8.32 -7.77 -6.41
C ILE A 95 -9.67 -7.20 -6.00
N GLN A 96 -10.75 -7.79 -6.51
CA GLN A 96 -12.05 -7.59 -5.88
C GLN A 96 -11.97 -8.26 -4.52
N VAL A 97 -11.76 -7.47 -3.47
CA VAL A 97 -11.91 -7.96 -2.10
C VAL A 97 -13.34 -8.48 -1.99
N PRO A 98 -13.55 -9.78 -1.70
CA PRO A 98 -14.89 -10.36 -1.58
C PRO A 98 -15.75 -9.51 -0.64
N ALA A 99 -17.03 -9.33 -0.97
CA ALA A 99 -17.93 -8.44 -0.21
C ALA A 99 -17.92 -8.75 1.29
N HIS A 100 -17.94 -10.04 1.65
CA HIS A 100 -17.80 -10.52 3.04
C HIS A 100 -16.55 -9.98 3.75
N ILE A 101 -15.40 -9.92 3.07
CA ILE A 101 -14.15 -9.42 3.69
C ILE A 101 -14.24 -7.90 3.85
N LYS A 102 -14.84 -7.17 2.91
CA LYS A 102 -15.07 -5.73 3.05
C LYS A 102 -16.02 -5.42 4.22
N GLU A 103 -17.11 -6.17 4.34
CA GLU A 103 -18.08 -6.03 5.43
C GLU A 103 -17.43 -6.35 6.78
N MET A 104 -16.63 -7.41 6.85
CA MET A 104 -15.87 -7.77 8.05
C MET A 104 -14.87 -6.66 8.44
N LEU A 105 -14.11 -6.13 7.49
CA LEU A 105 -13.17 -5.03 7.74
C LEU A 105 -13.90 -3.76 8.20
N ALA A 106 -15.02 -3.41 7.56
CA ALA A 106 -15.84 -2.26 7.96
C ALA A 106 -16.42 -2.43 9.37
N HIS A 107 -16.81 -3.66 9.75
CA HIS A 107 -17.28 -3.96 11.09
C HIS A 107 -16.17 -3.84 12.14
N ILE A 108 -14.97 -4.35 11.83
CA ILE A 108 -13.79 -4.22 12.70
C ILE A 108 -13.40 -2.74 12.87
N GLU A 109 -13.43 -1.98 11.78
CA GLU A 109 -13.12 -0.55 11.78
C GLU A 109 -14.12 0.26 12.61
N ALA A 110 -15.43 -0.02 12.46
CA ALA A 110 -16.47 0.59 13.29
C ALA A 110 -16.24 0.29 14.78
N GLN A 111 -16.00 -0.97 15.14
CA GLN A 111 -15.71 -1.36 16.53
C GLN A 111 -14.44 -0.68 17.08
N TYR A 112 -13.42 -0.51 16.25
CA TYR A 112 -12.19 0.18 16.64
C TYR A 112 -12.42 1.67 16.89
N ASN A 113 -13.19 2.33 16.02
CA ASN A 113 -13.54 3.74 16.15
C ASN A 113 -14.42 4.00 17.39
N ASP A 114 -15.38 3.12 17.67
CA ASP A 114 -16.23 3.21 18.86
C ASP A 114 -15.40 3.09 20.15
N LYS A 115 -14.47 2.12 20.19
CA LYS A 115 -13.52 1.96 21.31
C LYS A 115 -12.64 3.19 21.51
N ASN A 116 -12.14 3.79 20.44
CA ASN A 116 -11.32 4.99 20.52
C ASN A 116 -12.13 6.20 20.98
N THR A 117 -13.38 6.33 20.52
CA THR A 117 -14.28 7.39 20.94
C THR A 117 -14.57 7.30 22.44
N LEU A 118 -14.85 6.10 22.95
CA LEU A 118 -15.07 5.89 24.38
C LEU A 118 -13.81 6.15 25.21
N ARG A 119 -12.63 5.76 24.72
CA ARG A 119 -11.36 6.09 25.39
C ARG A 119 -11.13 7.60 25.48
N ALA A 120 -11.37 8.33 24.39
CA ALA A 120 -11.29 9.78 24.40
C ALA A 120 -12.30 10.41 25.37
N ALA A 121 -13.53 9.89 25.43
CA ALA A 121 -14.55 10.36 26.36
C ALA A 121 -14.20 10.06 27.83
N ILE A 122 -13.51 8.94 28.11
CA ILE A 122 -12.98 8.60 29.42
C ILE A 122 -11.90 9.60 29.84
N ASP A 123 -10.95 9.90 28.94
CA ASP A 123 -9.88 10.87 29.20
C ASP A 123 -10.46 12.28 29.46
N ASP A 124 -11.43 12.72 28.64
CA ASP A 124 -12.16 13.98 28.83
C ASP A 124 -12.90 14.04 30.18
N ALA A 125 -13.49 12.92 30.61
CA ALA A 125 -14.19 12.82 31.89
C ALA A 125 -13.20 12.90 33.08
N LEU A 126 -12.00 12.33 32.94
CA LEU A 126 -10.93 12.44 33.93
C LEU A 126 -10.44 13.88 34.05
N ASP A 127 -10.22 14.57 32.93
CA ASP A 127 -9.79 15.96 32.89
C ASP A 127 -10.81 16.89 33.55
N ARG A 128 -12.11 16.63 33.35
CA ARG A 128 -13.22 17.37 33.95
C ARG A 128 -13.55 16.92 35.38
N LYS A 129 -12.86 15.90 35.92
CA LYS A 129 -13.13 15.26 37.22
C LYS A 129 -14.58 14.78 37.37
N ASP A 130 -15.23 14.43 36.26
CA ASP A 130 -16.60 13.92 36.26
C ASP A 130 -16.61 12.41 36.47
N ARG A 131 -16.80 12.01 37.73
CA ARG A 131 -16.83 10.60 38.14
C ARG A 131 -18.01 9.84 37.56
N ALA A 132 -19.15 10.50 37.31
CA ALA A 132 -20.34 9.84 36.79
C ALA A 132 -20.15 9.50 35.30
N ALA A 133 -19.64 10.46 34.52
CA ALA A 133 -19.30 10.26 33.11
C ALA A 133 -18.21 9.19 32.94
N PHE A 134 -17.17 9.23 33.78
CA PHE A 134 -16.10 8.23 33.76
C PHE A 134 -16.62 6.80 33.99
N MET A 135 -17.48 6.61 35.00
CA MET A 135 -18.05 5.28 35.30
C MET A 135 -18.99 4.79 34.18
N ALA A 136 -19.70 5.70 33.52
CA ALA A 136 -20.58 5.35 32.41
C ALA A 136 -19.79 4.89 31.18
N TYR A 137 -18.79 5.68 30.74
CA TYR A 137 -18.00 5.34 29.55
C TYR A 137 -17.10 4.12 29.74
N THR A 138 -16.60 3.89 30.96
CA THR A 138 -15.83 2.67 31.26
C THR A 138 -16.70 1.42 31.25
N ALA A 139 -17.94 1.48 31.76
CA ALA A 139 -18.88 0.38 31.69
C ALA A 139 -19.28 0.04 30.23
N GLU A 140 -19.51 1.07 29.41
CA GLU A 140 -19.82 0.91 27.99
C GLU A 140 -18.65 0.31 27.20
N LEU A 141 -17.42 0.77 27.46
CA LEU A 141 -16.22 0.20 26.87
C LEU A 141 -16.03 -1.28 27.26
N GLN A 142 -16.31 -1.62 28.52
CA GLN A 142 -16.22 -3.00 29.00
C GLN A 142 -17.22 -3.93 28.28
N GLN A 143 -18.45 -3.47 28.07
CA GLN A 143 -19.45 -4.24 27.32
C GLN A 143 -19.00 -4.54 25.88
N ILE A 144 -18.35 -3.59 25.21
CA ILE A 144 -17.82 -3.78 23.85
C ILE A 144 -16.62 -4.76 23.85
N LEU A 145 -15.79 -4.73 24.89
CA LEU A 145 -14.67 -5.68 25.03
C LEU A 145 -15.15 -7.11 25.29
N ASP A 146 -16.17 -7.26 26.14
CA ASP A 146 -16.75 -8.56 26.47
C ASP A 146 -17.52 -9.15 25.27
N ALA A 147 -18.25 -8.31 24.51
CA ALA A 147 -18.94 -8.72 23.29
C ALA A 147 -17.99 -9.08 22.12
N GLY A 148 -16.79 -8.48 22.07
CA GLY A 148 -15.77 -8.78 21.07
C GLY A 148 -14.99 -10.09 21.31
N SER A 149 -15.22 -10.76 22.44
CA SER A 149 -14.59 -12.03 22.82
C SER A 149 -15.31 -13.22 22.19
N ILE A 150 -15.33 -13.30 20.86
CA ILE A 150 -15.82 -14.50 20.17
C ILE A 150 -14.82 -15.63 20.45
N HIS A 151 -15.24 -16.61 21.25
CA HIS A 151 -14.57 -17.89 21.40
C HIS A 151 -14.36 -18.53 20.02
N ILE A 152 -13.12 -18.52 19.53
CA ILE A 152 -12.71 -19.42 18.46
C ILE A 152 -12.52 -20.77 19.14
N SER A 153 -13.60 -21.56 19.24
CA SER A 153 -13.49 -22.97 19.57
C SER A 153 -12.66 -23.68 18.48
N PRO A 154 -11.78 -24.63 18.86
CA PRO A 154 -10.92 -25.35 17.93
C PRO A 154 -11.69 -26.22 16.94
#